data_AF-A0AAP0P8C3-F1
#
_entry.id   AF-A0AAP0P8C3-F1
#
_cell.length_a   1.000
_cell.length_b   1.000
_cell.length_c   1.000
_cell.angle_alpha   90.00
_cell.angle_beta   90.00
_cell.angle_gamma   90.00
#
_symmetry.space_group_name_H-M   'P 1'
#
loop_
_entity.id
_entity.type
_entity.pdbx_description
1 polymer ?
#
loop_
_entity_poly.entity_id
_entity_poly.type
_entity_poly.pdbx_seq_one_letter_code
_entity_poly.pdbx_strand_id
1 'polypeptide(L)'
;MESSSSFVILSVFISLFLLTSPCKASAQEDFLQCLASHSNQSMPQVYVPKSPSFLSVLQSSIYNLRFTSPATPKPQFIITPNHESQIQALVVCSKKHGLKITTRSGGHDFEGLSYRANVPFVLIDLVNFRTIDVNIRDNSAWVQAGATLGEVYYRIAEKSPVHGFPAGACPTVGVGGHISGGGFGLMVRKFGMAADHVLDARIINAKGEILDRKTMGEDLFWAIRGGGVTSFGVLLAWKIKLVPVPPTVTVSIIAKTLQQDATELVHKWQSVASYGVPNELSIALHIGVVDTGSSNGTRIGSGRTVQATFTTLFLGPATQLLQVMEKKFPELELGMKQEDCKEMRWWNQNIHKTIKKFLEIRNPICCSRNHDENPQILRQNDENQVVRRDLTLTCMVVRSLTSIRA
;
A
#
# COMPACT_ATOMS: atom_id res chain seq x y z
N MET A 1 47.97 78.57 12.61
CA MET A 1 46.89 79.14 11.79
C MET A 1 47.22 78.79 10.35
N GLU A 2 46.47 78.03 9.57
CA GLU A 2 45.12 77.49 9.70
C GLU A 2 45.05 76.19 8.89
N SER A 3 44.32 75.25 9.47
CA SER A 3 43.67 74.11 8.83
C SER A 3 42.67 74.62 7.78
N SER A 4 42.49 73.92 6.65
CA SER A 4 41.17 73.30 6.33
C SER A 4 41.20 72.50 5.04
N SER A 5 40.99 71.19 5.20
CA SER A 5 40.78 70.20 4.16
C SER A 5 39.40 70.32 3.52
N SER A 6 39.35 70.21 2.20
CA SER A 6 38.12 70.23 1.38
C SER A 6 37.28 68.97 1.60
N PHE A 7 36.05 69.13 2.08
CA PHE A 7 35.01 68.10 2.06
C PHE A 7 34.19 68.25 0.77
N VAL A 8 34.35 67.30 -0.16
CA VAL A 8 33.43 67.11 -1.28
C VAL A 8 32.44 66.02 -0.89
N ILE A 9 31.17 66.41 -0.83
CA ILE A 9 30.00 65.54 -0.64
C ILE A 9 29.87 64.66 -1.88
N LEU A 10 29.94 63.33 -1.72
CA LEU A 10 29.40 62.40 -2.71
C LEU A 10 28.50 61.38 -2.02
N SER A 11 27.21 61.70 -2.04
CA SER A 11 26.10 60.82 -1.73
C SER A 11 26.01 59.69 -2.76
N VAL A 12 26.47 58.49 -2.40
CA VAL A 12 26.24 57.26 -3.17
C VAL A 12 24.98 56.59 -2.63
N PHE A 13 23.83 57.03 -3.15
CA PHE A 13 22.67 56.17 -3.29
C PHE A 13 22.70 55.64 -4.73
N ILE A 14 22.79 54.33 -4.93
CA ILE A 14 22.19 53.58 -6.05
C ILE A 14 22.37 52.07 -5.79
N SER A 15 21.24 51.46 -5.47
CA SER A 15 20.78 50.14 -5.91
C SER A 15 21.64 48.90 -5.65
N LEU A 16 21.53 48.37 -4.43
CA LEU A 16 21.59 46.92 -4.22
C LEU A 16 20.27 46.31 -4.73
N PHE A 17 20.14 46.15 -6.05
CA PHE A 17 19.02 45.40 -6.62
C PHE A 17 19.16 43.93 -6.17
N LEU A 18 18.15 43.49 -5.45
CA LEU A 18 17.87 42.12 -5.06
C LEU A 18 18.10 41.17 -6.25
N LEU A 19 19.18 40.39 -6.20
CA LEU A 19 19.30 39.15 -6.98
C LEU A 19 18.35 38.10 -6.36
N THR A 20 17.04 38.29 -6.52
CA THR A 20 16.09 37.20 -6.38
C THR A 20 16.29 36.27 -7.57
N SER A 21 16.80 35.06 -7.32
CA SER A 21 17.10 34.06 -8.35
C SER A 21 15.89 33.75 -9.27
N PRO A 22 15.94 34.07 -10.57
CA PRO A 22 14.89 33.70 -11.54
C PRO A 22 14.94 32.21 -11.94
N CYS A 23 16.06 31.54 -11.66
CA CYS A 23 16.42 30.24 -12.23
C CYS A 23 15.43 29.10 -11.88
N LYS A 24 14.80 29.13 -10.69
CA LYS A 24 13.85 28.07 -10.28
C LYS A 24 12.50 28.16 -11.01
N ALA A 25 12.03 29.36 -11.36
CA ALA A 25 10.77 29.52 -12.09
C ALA A 25 10.92 29.05 -13.55
N SER A 26 12.03 29.46 -14.20
CA SER A 26 12.38 29.04 -15.56
C SER A 26 12.51 27.52 -15.68
N ALA A 27 13.19 26.84 -14.74
CA ALA A 27 13.33 25.39 -14.80
C ALA A 27 12.00 24.62 -14.65
N GLN A 28 11.04 25.18 -13.90
CA GLN A 28 9.70 24.59 -13.80
C GLN A 28 8.89 24.78 -15.08
N GLU A 29 8.95 25.98 -15.67
CA GLU A 29 8.28 26.30 -16.94
C GLU A 29 8.84 25.45 -18.08
N ASP A 30 10.16 25.28 -18.17
CA ASP A 30 10.81 24.46 -19.19
C ASP A 30 10.37 22.98 -19.11
N PHE A 31 10.24 22.44 -17.90
CA PHE A 31 9.74 21.07 -17.70
C PHE A 31 8.28 20.94 -18.16
N LEU A 32 7.41 21.88 -17.81
CA LEU A 32 6.02 21.87 -18.25
C LEU A 32 5.90 22.05 -19.77
N GLN A 33 6.75 22.86 -20.38
CA GLN A 33 6.81 23.02 -21.83
C GLN A 33 7.33 21.76 -22.52
N CYS A 34 8.29 21.05 -21.90
CA CYS A 34 8.71 19.72 -22.36
C CYS A 34 7.52 18.76 -22.37
N LEU A 35 6.74 18.71 -21.28
CA LEU A 35 5.55 17.84 -21.23
C LEU A 35 4.52 18.20 -22.29
N ALA A 36 4.25 19.50 -22.47
CA ALA A 36 3.30 19.98 -23.47
C ALA A 36 3.71 19.64 -24.90
N SER A 37 5.02 19.67 -25.21
CA SER A 37 5.55 19.34 -26.54
C SER A 37 5.60 17.84 -26.83
N HIS A 38 5.68 16.99 -25.80
CA HIS A 38 5.77 15.52 -25.96
C HIS A 38 4.43 14.81 -25.74
N SER A 39 3.40 15.52 -25.27
CA SER A 39 2.06 14.97 -25.13
C SER A 39 1.28 15.14 -26.44
N ASN A 40 1.17 14.05 -27.21
CA ASN A 40 0.24 13.99 -28.37
C ASN A 40 -1.25 14.05 -27.95
N GLN A 41 -1.52 14.08 -26.64
CA GLN A 41 -2.82 14.16 -25.99
C GLN A 41 -2.91 15.43 -25.15
N SER A 42 -4.08 15.68 -24.54
CA SER A 42 -4.21 16.74 -23.53
C SER A 42 -3.17 16.59 -22.41
N MET A 43 -2.75 17.73 -21.86
CA MET A 43 -1.84 17.75 -20.72
C MET A 43 -2.43 16.96 -19.53
N PRO A 44 -1.62 16.18 -18.81
CA PRO A 44 -2.07 15.56 -17.57
C PRO A 44 -2.39 16.66 -16.54
N GLN A 45 -3.18 16.32 -15.52
CA GLN A 45 -3.35 17.22 -14.40
C GLN A 45 -2.02 17.34 -13.63
N VAL A 46 -1.60 18.58 -13.40
CA VAL A 46 -0.34 18.92 -12.72
C VAL A 46 -0.64 19.75 -11.49
N TYR A 47 -0.06 19.35 -10.35
CA TYR A 47 -0.12 20.08 -9.10
C TYR A 47 1.29 20.50 -8.70
N VAL A 48 1.47 21.80 -8.46
CA VAL A 48 2.73 22.38 -7.95
C VAL A 48 2.54 22.81 -6.50
N PRO A 49 3.59 22.96 -5.68
CA PRO A 49 3.47 23.31 -4.26
C PRO A 49 2.64 24.57 -3.96
N LYS A 50 2.53 25.50 -4.92
CA LYS A 50 1.71 26.72 -4.81
C LYS A 50 0.23 26.49 -5.07
N SER A 51 -0.16 25.36 -5.67
CA SER A 51 -1.55 25.03 -5.98
C SER A 51 -2.34 24.73 -4.69
N PRO A 52 -3.58 25.23 -4.54
CA PRO A 52 -4.38 25.00 -3.33
C PRO A 52 -4.68 23.51 -3.07
N SER A 53 -4.76 22.71 -4.14
CA SER A 53 -5.01 21.27 -4.07
C SER A 53 -3.75 20.40 -3.89
N PHE A 54 -2.55 20.98 -3.89
CA PHE A 54 -1.31 20.19 -3.85
C PHE A 54 -1.21 19.31 -2.61
N LEU A 55 -1.48 19.87 -1.43
CA LEU A 55 -1.37 19.13 -0.17
C LEU A 55 -2.46 18.06 -0.05
N SER A 56 -3.70 18.34 -0.47
CA SER A 56 -4.78 17.35 -0.40
C SER A 56 -4.53 16.17 -1.34
N VAL A 57 -4.06 16.43 -2.56
CA VAL A 57 -3.67 15.39 -3.52
C VAL A 57 -2.47 14.60 -3.00
N LEU A 58 -1.42 15.28 -2.50
CA LEU A 58 -0.25 14.61 -1.93
C LEU A 58 -0.66 13.72 -0.76
N GLN A 59 -1.47 14.22 0.16
CA GLN A 59 -1.83 13.49 1.36
C GLN A 59 -2.84 12.39 1.10
N SER A 60 -3.69 12.47 0.07
CA SER A 60 -4.84 11.58 -0.21
C SER A 60 -4.54 10.09 0.04
N SER A 61 -3.39 9.60 -0.40
CA SER A 61 -2.95 8.21 -0.27
C SER A 61 -1.64 8.05 0.51
N ILE A 62 -1.32 8.95 1.44
CA ILE A 62 -0.26 8.73 2.45
C ILE A 62 -0.85 7.97 3.63
N TYR A 63 -0.53 6.67 3.74
CA TYR A 63 -1.00 5.82 4.83
C TYR A 63 -0.06 5.82 6.04
N ASN A 64 1.25 5.96 5.84
CA ASN A 64 2.17 6.13 6.97
C ASN A 64 2.30 7.60 7.35
N LEU A 65 1.54 8.00 8.37
CA LEU A 65 1.46 9.39 8.86
C LEU A 65 2.78 9.92 9.43
N ARG A 66 3.78 9.08 9.70
CA ARG A 66 5.15 9.53 10.03
C ARG A 66 5.70 10.52 9.00
N PHE A 67 5.25 10.41 7.74
CA PHE A 67 5.74 11.18 6.61
C PHE A 67 4.84 12.35 6.19
N THR A 68 3.86 12.74 7.00
CA THR A 68 3.03 13.93 6.71
C THR A 68 3.60 15.22 7.30
N SER A 69 4.67 15.12 8.13
CA SER A 69 5.34 16.27 8.73
C SER A 69 5.78 17.30 7.68
N PRO A 70 5.73 18.62 8.00
CA PRO A 70 6.27 19.68 7.15
C PRO A 70 7.73 19.45 6.73
N ALA A 71 8.54 18.81 7.60
CA ALA A 71 9.95 18.50 7.34
C ALA A 71 10.16 17.41 6.27
N THR A 72 9.12 16.63 5.94
CA THR A 72 9.23 15.58 4.90
C THR A 72 9.38 16.23 3.52
N PRO A 73 10.44 15.88 2.75
CA PRO A 73 10.64 16.38 1.40
C PRO A 73 9.42 16.16 0.51
N LYS A 74 9.05 17.18 -0.28
CA LYS A 74 7.85 17.18 -1.14
C LYS A 74 8.25 17.19 -2.62
N PRO A 75 7.43 16.60 -3.50
CA PRO A 75 7.71 16.62 -4.93
C PRO A 75 7.64 18.05 -5.47
N GLN A 76 8.40 18.32 -6.54
CA GLN A 76 8.25 19.57 -7.29
C GLN A 76 6.94 19.60 -8.08
N PHE A 77 6.48 18.42 -8.52
CA PHE A 77 5.23 18.24 -9.26
C PHE A 77 4.56 16.94 -8.84
N ILE A 78 3.25 16.97 -8.67
CA ILE A 78 2.41 15.77 -8.66
C ILE A 78 1.67 15.75 -9.98
N ILE A 79 1.73 14.63 -10.68
CA ILE A 79 1.15 14.50 -12.01
C ILE A 79 0.28 13.25 -12.02
N THR A 80 -1.00 13.43 -12.37
CA THR A 80 -2.01 12.36 -12.40
C THR A 80 -2.39 12.05 -13.85
N PRO A 81 -1.56 11.28 -14.58
CA PRO A 81 -1.81 10.95 -15.97
C PRO A 81 -3.07 10.10 -16.11
N ASN A 82 -3.78 10.25 -17.22
CA ASN A 82 -4.95 9.45 -17.61
C ASN A 82 -4.74 8.67 -18.91
N HIS A 83 -3.60 8.87 -19.58
CA HIS A 83 -3.23 8.16 -20.80
C HIS A 83 -1.73 7.79 -20.79
N GLU A 84 -1.38 6.67 -21.41
CA GLU A 84 -0.03 6.09 -21.34
C GLU A 84 1.03 7.01 -21.96
N SER A 85 0.67 7.71 -23.05
CA SER A 85 1.56 8.69 -23.71
C SER A 85 1.99 9.82 -22.78
N GLN A 86 1.17 10.20 -21.80
CA GLN A 86 1.54 11.21 -20.81
C GLN A 86 2.64 10.68 -19.89
N ILE A 87 2.61 9.38 -19.54
CA ILE A 87 3.68 8.75 -18.75
C ILE A 87 4.97 8.64 -19.58
N GLN A 88 4.87 8.33 -20.87
CA GLN A 88 6.04 8.34 -21.76
C GLN A 88 6.70 9.72 -21.78
N ALA A 89 5.90 10.79 -21.98
CA ALA A 89 6.38 12.16 -21.93
C ALA A 89 7.00 12.51 -20.57
N LEU A 90 6.39 12.07 -19.46
CA LEU A 90 6.94 12.25 -18.12
C LEU A 90 8.32 11.61 -17.96
N VAL A 91 8.50 10.37 -18.42
CA VAL A 91 9.79 9.69 -18.35
C VAL A 91 10.86 10.43 -19.15
N VAL A 92 10.54 10.83 -20.39
CA VAL A 92 11.47 11.55 -21.27
C VAL A 92 11.84 12.91 -20.69
N CYS A 93 10.85 13.70 -20.28
CA CYS A 93 11.08 15.05 -19.75
C CYS A 93 11.74 15.03 -18.37
N SER A 94 11.38 14.14 -17.46
CA SER A 94 12.06 14.03 -16.16
C SER A 94 13.53 13.67 -16.33
N LYS A 95 13.86 12.78 -17.29
CA LYS A 95 15.25 12.47 -17.64
C LYS A 95 15.99 13.69 -18.20
N LYS A 96 15.38 14.42 -19.14
CA LYS A 96 15.97 15.64 -19.74
C LYS A 96 16.26 16.72 -18.69
N HIS A 97 15.39 16.87 -17.69
CA HIS A 97 15.48 17.91 -16.66
C HIS A 97 16.13 17.44 -15.35
N GLY A 98 16.69 16.21 -15.30
CA GLY A 98 17.37 15.70 -14.11
C GLY A 98 16.48 15.51 -12.88
N LEU A 99 15.17 15.30 -13.08
CA LEU A 99 14.20 15.09 -12.00
C LEU A 99 14.05 13.59 -11.72
N LYS A 100 14.22 13.19 -10.46
CA LYS A 100 13.92 11.81 -10.06
C LYS A 100 12.42 11.54 -10.20
N ILE A 101 12.05 10.37 -10.70
CA ILE A 101 10.66 9.91 -10.71
C ILE A 101 10.41 9.07 -9.46
N THR A 102 9.30 9.34 -8.79
CA THR A 102 8.65 8.41 -7.85
C THR A 102 7.28 8.07 -8.38
N THR A 103 6.89 6.80 -8.37
CA THR A 103 5.56 6.35 -8.79
C THR A 103 4.73 5.97 -7.59
N ARG A 104 3.47 6.40 -7.58
CA ARG A 104 2.49 6.02 -6.57
C ARG A 104 1.29 5.35 -7.21
N SER A 105 1.03 4.14 -6.73
CA SER A 105 -0.21 3.40 -6.95
C SER A 105 -1.12 3.68 -5.75
N GLY A 106 -1.20 2.76 -4.78
CA GLY A 106 -2.02 2.93 -3.57
C GLY A 106 -1.36 3.68 -2.41
N GLY A 107 -0.04 3.98 -2.47
CA GLY A 107 0.65 4.77 -1.43
C GLY A 107 0.89 4.07 -0.08
N HIS A 108 0.85 2.73 -0.06
CA HIS A 108 1.10 1.88 1.12
C HIS A 108 2.59 1.59 1.39
N ASP A 109 3.52 2.34 0.79
CA ASP A 109 4.94 2.14 1.06
C ASP A 109 5.27 2.47 2.51
N PHE A 110 5.81 1.50 3.25
CA PHE A 110 6.04 1.64 4.70
C PHE A 110 7.08 2.71 5.03
N GLU A 111 7.97 3.01 4.09
CA GLU A 111 9.00 4.04 4.22
C GLU A 111 8.68 5.29 3.39
N GLY A 112 7.47 5.39 2.85
CA GLY A 112 6.99 6.50 2.04
C GLY A 112 7.75 6.73 0.73
N LEU A 113 8.50 5.75 0.23
CA LEU A 113 9.36 5.86 -0.96
C LEU A 113 8.58 6.15 -2.25
N SER A 114 7.28 5.86 -2.27
CA SER A 114 6.40 6.19 -3.40
C SER A 114 6.05 7.69 -3.50
N TYR A 115 6.33 8.50 -2.47
CA TYR A 115 5.96 9.91 -2.43
C TYR A 115 7.02 10.81 -1.76
N ARG A 116 8.22 10.30 -1.50
CA ARG A 116 9.34 11.07 -0.94
C ARG A 116 10.67 10.71 -1.61
N ALA A 117 11.54 11.70 -1.75
CA ALA A 117 12.92 11.51 -2.13
C ALA A 117 13.80 12.61 -1.52
N ASN A 118 15.10 12.33 -1.35
CA ASN A 118 16.07 13.28 -0.81
C ASN A 118 16.66 14.22 -1.88
N VAL A 119 16.18 14.12 -3.12
CA VAL A 119 16.58 14.92 -4.28
C VAL A 119 15.33 15.49 -4.95
N PRO A 120 15.43 16.56 -5.76
CA PRO A 120 14.32 17.04 -6.59
C PRO A 120 13.63 15.90 -7.36
N PHE A 121 12.31 15.82 -7.25
CA PHE A 121 11.56 14.71 -7.81
C PHE A 121 10.15 15.10 -8.29
N VAL A 122 9.63 14.31 -9.23
CA VAL A 122 8.27 14.30 -9.73
C VAL A 122 7.56 13.07 -9.19
N LEU A 123 6.37 13.27 -8.64
CA LEU A 123 5.46 12.21 -8.28
C LEU A 123 4.51 11.91 -9.45
N ILE A 124 4.65 10.73 -10.05
CA ILE A 124 3.66 10.19 -10.98
C ILE A 124 2.65 9.39 -10.17
N ASP A 125 1.45 9.95 -10.00
CA ASP A 125 0.36 9.32 -9.26
C ASP A 125 -0.61 8.65 -10.24
N LEU A 126 -0.66 7.31 -10.18
CA LEU A 126 -1.42 6.47 -11.10
C LEU A 126 -2.90 6.37 -10.73
N VAL A 127 -3.42 7.26 -9.87
CA VAL A 127 -4.82 7.28 -9.42
C VAL A 127 -5.86 7.19 -10.53
N ASN A 128 -5.58 7.61 -11.77
CA ASN A 128 -6.51 7.51 -12.90
C ASN A 128 -6.36 6.22 -13.74
N PHE A 129 -5.30 5.44 -13.51
CA PHE A 129 -5.06 4.14 -14.17
C PHE A 129 -5.71 3.01 -13.36
N ARG A 130 -7.04 2.96 -13.32
CA ARG A 130 -7.81 2.01 -12.47
C ARG A 130 -8.72 1.05 -13.23
N THR A 131 -8.61 0.99 -14.56
CA THR A 131 -9.43 0.08 -15.36
C THR A 131 -9.11 -1.37 -15.02
N ILE A 132 -10.16 -2.17 -14.81
CA ILE A 132 -10.09 -3.60 -14.53
C ILE A 132 -11.04 -4.31 -15.50
N ASP A 133 -10.47 -5.10 -16.40
CA ASP A 133 -11.22 -5.91 -17.35
C ASP A 133 -11.05 -7.40 -17.02
N VAL A 134 -12.15 -8.05 -16.65
CA VAL A 134 -12.17 -9.43 -16.17
C VAL A 134 -12.78 -10.34 -17.23
N ASN A 135 -12.00 -11.32 -17.67
CA ASN A 135 -12.42 -12.32 -18.64
C ASN A 135 -12.43 -13.72 -18.00
N ILE A 136 -13.62 -14.16 -17.58
CA ILE A 136 -13.81 -15.48 -16.96
C ILE A 136 -13.53 -16.63 -17.95
N ARG A 137 -13.73 -16.43 -19.26
CA ARG A 137 -13.44 -17.46 -20.28
C ARG A 137 -11.94 -17.69 -20.43
N ASP A 138 -11.14 -16.62 -20.36
CA ASP A 138 -9.67 -16.68 -20.38
C ASP A 138 -9.07 -16.95 -18.98
N ASN A 139 -9.91 -17.05 -17.95
CA ASN A 139 -9.49 -17.15 -16.54
C ASN A 139 -8.44 -16.10 -16.16
N SER A 140 -8.63 -14.86 -16.65
CA SER A 140 -7.65 -13.78 -16.51
C SER A 140 -8.32 -12.41 -16.35
N ALA A 141 -7.52 -11.43 -15.91
CA ALA A 141 -7.94 -10.04 -15.90
C ALA A 141 -6.79 -9.09 -16.24
N TRP A 142 -7.07 -8.04 -17.00
CA TRP A 142 -6.16 -6.89 -17.12
C TRP A 142 -6.49 -5.86 -16.05
N VAL A 143 -5.49 -5.46 -15.28
CA VAL A 143 -5.63 -4.59 -14.11
C VAL A 143 -4.62 -3.46 -14.22
N GLN A 144 -5.09 -2.23 -14.39
CA GLN A 144 -4.21 -1.07 -14.42
C GLN A 144 -3.58 -0.78 -13.05
N ALA A 145 -2.37 -0.23 -13.06
CA ALA A 145 -1.47 -0.15 -11.91
C ALA A 145 -1.99 0.71 -10.75
N GLY A 146 -2.91 1.63 -10.98
CA GLY A 146 -3.55 2.47 -9.97
C GLY A 146 -4.74 1.84 -9.26
N ALA A 147 -5.27 0.71 -9.76
CA ALA A 147 -6.34 -0.02 -9.10
C ALA A 147 -5.87 -0.56 -7.74
N THR A 148 -6.81 -0.70 -6.80
CA THR A 148 -6.55 -1.31 -5.49
C THR A 148 -7.05 -2.74 -5.44
N LEU A 149 -6.52 -3.52 -4.49
CA LEU A 149 -6.93 -4.91 -4.28
C LEU A 149 -8.44 -5.05 -4.07
N GLY A 150 -9.06 -4.13 -3.34
CA GLY A 150 -10.52 -4.14 -3.13
C GLY A 150 -11.31 -3.99 -4.42
N GLU A 151 -10.88 -3.11 -5.33
CA GLU A 151 -11.51 -2.95 -6.64
C GLU A 151 -11.34 -4.23 -7.48
N VAL A 152 -10.14 -4.82 -7.49
CA VAL A 152 -9.88 -6.09 -8.19
C VAL A 152 -10.79 -7.21 -7.69
N TYR A 153 -10.84 -7.41 -6.38
CA TYR A 153 -11.68 -8.45 -5.78
C TYR A 153 -13.16 -8.22 -6.06
N TYR A 154 -13.61 -6.97 -6.00
CA TYR A 154 -14.99 -6.60 -6.33
C TYR A 154 -15.33 -6.94 -7.78
N ARG A 155 -14.51 -6.51 -8.74
CA ARG A 155 -14.74 -6.75 -10.17
C ARG A 155 -14.71 -8.24 -10.53
N ILE A 156 -13.85 -9.02 -9.90
CA ILE A 156 -13.84 -10.49 -10.08
C ILE A 156 -15.14 -11.10 -9.56
N ALA A 157 -15.56 -10.71 -8.35
CA ALA A 157 -16.76 -11.25 -7.72
C ALA A 157 -18.07 -10.87 -8.44
N GLU A 158 -18.12 -9.70 -9.08
CA GLU A 158 -19.23 -9.30 -9.96
C GLU A 158 -19.38 -10.26 -11.16
N LYS A 159 -18.26 -10.79 -11.67
CA LYS A 159 -18.26 -11.68 -12.85
C LYS A 159 -18.41 -13.16 -12.48
N SER A 160 -17.92 -13.58 -11.32
CA SER A 160 -18.03 -14.98 -10.91
C SER A 160 -17.91 -15.16 -9.39
N PRO A 161 -18.80 -15.96 -8.76
CA PRO A 161 -18.72 -16.27 -7.34
C PRO A 161 -17.65 -17.33 -7.00
N VAL A 162 -17.02 -17.94 -8.00
CA VAL A 162 -16.06 -19.06 -7.86
C VAL A 162 -14.67 -18.73 -8.41
N HIS A 163 -14.39 -17.45 -8.68
CA HIS A 163 -13.06 -16.96 -9.03
C HIS A 163 -12.55 -15.98 -7.98
N GLY A 164 -11.24 -16.01 -7.76
CA GLY A 164 -10.55 -15.07 -6.89
C GLY A 164 -9.13 -14.76 -7.38
N PHE A 165 -8.39 -14.00 -6.57
CA PHE A 165 -6.99 -13.68 -6.82
C PHE A 165 -6.19 -13.68 -5.50
N PRO A 166 -5.07 -14.43 -5.39
CA PRO A 166 -4.33 -14.58 -4.15
C PRO A 166 -3.41 -13.37 -3.90
N ALA A 167 -3.94 -12.33 -3.27
CA ALA A 167 -3.20 -11.14 -2.88
C ALA A 167 -3.53 -10.72 -1.44
N GLY A 168 -3.05 -9.54 -1.03
CA GLY A 168 -3.16 -9.00 0.32
C GLY A 168 -4.59 -8.73 0.80
N ALA A 169 -4.74 -8.62 2.12
CA ALA A 169 -6.05 -8.45 2.75
C ALA A 169 -6.53 -6.98 2.81
N CYS A 170 -5.61 -6.02 2.76
CA CYS A 170 -5.90 -4.58 2.82
C CYS A 170 -6.44 -4.09 1.46
N PRO A 171 -7.71 -3.68 1.32
CA PRO A 171 -8.29 -3.39 0.02
C PRO A 171 -7.83 -2.07 -0.61
N THR A 172 -7.25 -1.17 0.18
CA THR A 172 -6.74 0.12 -0.31
C THR A 172 -5.30 0.03 -0.82
N VAL A 173 -4.65 -1.13 -0.66
CA VAL A 173 -3.33 -1.39 -1.23
C VAL A 173 -3.45 -1.41 -2.75
N GLY A 174 -2.57 -0.65 -3.42
CA GLY A 174 -2.53 -0.56 -4.87
C GLY A 174 -1.79 -1.74 -5.50
N VAL A 175 -2.34 -2.28 -6.59
CA VAL A 175 -1.84 -3.48 -7.27
C VAL A 175 -0.43 -3.29 -7.83
N GLY A 176 -0.10 -2.06 -8.25
CA GLY A 176 1.18 -1.77 -8.89
C GLY A 176 2.37 -2.06 -7.97
N GLY A 177 2.31 -1.55 -6.74
CA GLY A 177 3.33 -1.86 -5.73
C GLY A 177 3.22 -3.29 -5.21
N HIS A 178 1.99 -3.73 -4.90
CA HIS A 178 1.75 -5.00 -4.20
C HIS A 178 2.23 -6.23 -4.97
N ILE A 179 1.81 -6.38 -6.23
CA ILE A 179 2.20 -7.52 -7.08
C ILE A 179 3.70 -7.45 -7.37
N SER A 180 4.24 -6.24 -7.59
CA SER A 180 5.66 -6.10 -7.92
C SER A 180 6.62 -6.47 -6.78
N GLY A 181 6.14 -6.44 -5.54
CA GLY A 181 6.87 -6.90 -4.35
C GLY A 181 6.52 -8.33 -3.93
N GLY A 182 5.88 -9.12 -4.80
CA GLY A 182 5.41 -10.47 -4.51
C GLY A 182 3.92 -10.50 -4.18
N GLY A 183 3.55 -9.88 -3.05
CA GLY A 183 2.16 -9.74 -2.61
C GLY A 183 1.61 -11.03 -1.98
N PHE A 184 1.67 -11.11 -0.65
CA PHE A 184 1.14 -12.24 0.11
C PHE A 184 -0.20 -11.92 0.76
N GLY A 185 -0.98 -12.97 1.06
CA GLY A 185 -2.24 -12.86 1.79
C GLY A 185 -2.72 -14.21 2.30
N LEU A 186 -3.99 -14.28 2.72
CA LEU A 186 -4.55 -15.47 3.40
C LEU A 186 -4.72 -16.69 2.48
N MET A 187 -4.59 -16.55 1.16
CA MET A 187 -4.62 -17.68 0.23
C MET A 187 -3.23 -18.17 -0.21
N VAL A 188 -2.15 -17.61 0.36
CA VAL A 188 -0.77 -17.89 -0.08
C VAL A 188 -0.40 -19.38 0.05
N ARG A 189 -0.92 -20.08 1.05
CA ARG A 189 -0.62 -21.51 1.26
C ARG A 189 -1.18 -22.42 0.16
N LYS A 190 -2.32 -22.05 -0.45
CA LYS A 190 -2.94 -22.82 -1.53
C LYS A 190 -2.41 -22.43 -2.90
N PHE A 191 -2.21 -21.13 -3.14
CA PHE A 191 -1.95 -20.63 -4.49
C PHE A 191 -0.57 -19.99 -4.68
N GLY A 192 0.15 -19.63 -3.63
CA GLY A 192 1.37 -18.82 -3.75
C GLY A 192 1.08 -17.32 -3.70
N MET A 193 2.07 -16.51 -4.08
CA MET A 193 1.99 -15.04 -4.04
C MET A 193 1.25 -14.47 -5.25
N ALA A 194 0.81 -13.22 -5.17
CA ALA A 194 0.15 -12.54 -6.28
C ALA A 194 1.03 -12.50 -7.56
N ALA A 195 2.34 -12.32 -7.38
CA ALA A 195 3.34 -12.34 -8.45
C ALA A 195 3.45 -13.69 -9.19
N ASP A 196 3.14 -14.80 -8.53
CA ASP A 196 3.13 -16.14 -9.14
C ASP A 196 1.96 -16.30 -10.14
N HIS A 197 0.95 -15.44 -10.03
CA HIS A 197 -0.27 -15.44 -10.85
C HIS A 197 -0.29 -14.29 -11.87
N VAL A 198 0.87 -13.85 -12.35
CA VAL A 198 0.99 -12.86 -13.42
C VAL A 198 1.30 -13.55 -14.75
N LEU A 199 0.48 -13.27 -15.77
CA LEU A 199 0.61 -13.80 -17.13
C LEU A 199 1.40 -12.86 -18.05
N ASP A 200 1.19 -11.55 -17.88
CA ASP A 200 1.76 -10.48 -18.70
C ASP A 200 1.78 -9.15 -17.90
N ALA A 201 2.47 -8.14 -18.41
CA ALA A 201 2.54 -6.81 -17.83
C ALA A 201 2.75 -5.76 -18.91
N ARG A 202 2.29 -4.54 -18.69
CA ARG A 202 2.66 -3.37 -19.49
C ARG A 202 3.47 -2.41 -18.64
N ILE A 203 4.66 -2.04 -19.11
CA ILE A 203 5.60 -1.18 -18.40
C ILE A 203 6.23 -0.16 -19.34
N ILE A 204 6.53 1.04 -18.84
CA ILE A 204 7.34 2.03 -19.54
C ILE A 204 8.77 1.98 -19.02
N ASN A 205 9.73 1.76 -19.91
CA ASN A 205 11.15 1.69 -19.59
C ASN A 205 11.81 3.09 -19.52
N ALA A 206 13.10 3.15 -19.22
CA ALA A 206 13.86 4.40 -19.11
C ALA A 206 14.06 5.18 -20.44
N LYS A 207 13.65 4.61 -21.58
CA LYS A 207 13.61 5.28 -22.90
C LYS A 207 12.23 5.86 -23.20
N GLY A 208 11.23 5.60 -22.36
CA GLY A 208 9.84 5.99 -22.61
C GLY A 208 9.10 5.03 -23.54
N GLU A 209 9.62 3.83 -23.79
CA GLU A 209 8.98 2.81 -24.63
C GLU A 209 8.02 1.97 -23.77
N ILE A 210 6.83 1.69 -24.30
CA ILE A 210 5.89 0.76 -23.67
C ILE A 210 6.26 -0.66 -24.09
N LEU A 211 6.47 -1.52 -23.11
CA LEU A 211 6.81 -2.92 -23.29
C LEU A 211 5.70 -3.79 -22.70
N ASP A 212 5.34 -4.83 -23.44
CA ASP A 212 4.62 -6.02 -22.94
C ASP A 212 5.62 -7.13 -22.57
N ARG A 213 5.15 -8.28 -22.07
CA ARG A 213 6.03 -9.41 -21.73
C ARG A 213 6.95 -9.81 -22.90
N LYS A 214 6.39 -9.89 -24.10
CA LYS A 214 7.11 -10.32 -25.31
C LYS A 214 8.26 -9.37 -25.64
N THR A 215 8.01 -8.07 -25.57
CA THR A 215 8.97 -7.02 -25.94
C THR A 215 9.93 -6.66 -24.81
N MET A 216 9.56 -6.87 -23.54
CA MET A 216 10.45 -6.66 -22.39
C MET A 216 11.43 -7.82 -22.16
N GLY A 217 11.12 -9.01 -22.67
CA GLY A 217 11.90 -10.23 -22.45
C GLY A 217 11.67 -10.85 -21.07
N GLU A 218 12.03 -12.13 -20.92
CA GLU A 218 11.72 -12.88 -19.70
C GLU A 218 12.51 -12.41 -18.47
N ASP A 219 13.71 -11.85 -18.63
CA ASP A 219 14.52 -11.36 -17.51
C ASP A 219 13.85 -10.18 -16.81
N LEU A 220 13.40 -9.19 -17.57
CA LEU A 220 12.67 -8.05 -17.02
C LEU A 220 11.31 -8.49 -16.48
N PHE A 221 10.61 -9.38 -17.19
CA PHE A 221 9.34 -9.93 -16.72
C PHE A 221 9.47 -10.72 -15.41
N TRP A 222 10.59 -11.42 -15.20
CA TRP A 222 10.93 -12.04 -13.92
C TRP A 222 11.20 -10.99 -12.84
N ALA A 223 12.05 -10.00 -13.14
CA ALA A 223 12.49 -9.00 -12.17
C ALA A 223 11.34 -8.18 -11.57
N ILE A 224 10.33 -7.82 -12.38
CA ILE A 224 9.18 -7.03 -11.91
C ILE A 224 8.18 -7.82 -11.08
N ARG A 225 8.30 -9.16 -10.98
CA ARG A 225 7.40 -10.05 -10.23
C ARG A 225 7.99 -10.44 -8.86
N GLY A 226 8.44 -9.44 -8.09
CA GLY A 226 8.99 -9.63 -6.74
C GLY A 226 10.15 -8.69 -6.42
N GLY A 227 10.88 -8.20 -7.43
CA GLY A 227 12.03 -7.31 -7.27
C GLY A 227 11.68 -5.83 -7.08
N GLY A 228 10.40 -5.47 -7.08
CA GLY A 228 9.91 -4.09 -6.99
C GLY A 228 10.01 -3.34 -8.33
N VAL A 229 8.86 -3.00 -8.92
CA VAL A 229 8.82 -2.43 -10.29
C VAL A 229 9.43 -1.03 -10.38
N THR A 230 9.47 -0.29 -9.28
CA THR A 230 10.04 1.07 -9.21
C THR A 230 11.52 1.14 -9.59
N SER A 231 12.24 0.02 -9.56
CA SER A 231 13.64 -0.08 -9.98
C SER A 231 13.81 -0.23 -11.50
N PHE A 232 12.75 -0.64 -12.20
CA PHE A 232 12.82 -1.09 -13.60
C PHE A 232 12.01 -0.22 -14.57
N GLY A 233 11.01 0.53 -14.08
CA GLY A 233 10.21 1.41 -14.92
C GLY A 233 8.92 1.88 -14.26
N VAL A 234 8.00 2.39 -15.09
CA VAL A 234 6.65 2.78 -14.66
C VAL A 234 5.66 1.74 -15.13
N LEU A 235 5.11 0.96 -14.19
CA LEU A 235 4.08 -0.03 -14.50
C LEU A 235 2.78 0.65 -14.94
N LEU A 236 2.20 0.16 -16.03
CA LEU A 236 0.90 0.57 -16.54
C LEU A 236 -0.21 -0.41 -16.13
N ALA A 237 0.03 -1.71 -16.32
CA ALA A 237 -0.98 -2.75 -16.02
C ALA A 237 -0.34 -4.13 -15.82
N TRP A 238 -1.05 -5.00 -15.09
CA TRP A 238 -0.79 -6.43 -14.99
C TRP A 238 -1.88 -7.21 -15.74
N LYS A 239 -1.51 -8.30 -16.41
CA LYS A 239 -2.44 -9.38 -16.75
C LYS A 239 -2.31 -10.45 -15.69
N ILE A 240 -3.34 -10.63 -14.87
CA ILE A 240 -3.36 -11.61 -13.79
C ILE A 240 -4.13 -12.87 -14.20
N LYS A 241 -3.70 -14.03 -13.68
CA LYS A 241 -4.42 -15.30 -13.74
C LYS A 241 -5.35 -15.40 -12.53
N LEU A 242 -6.61 -15.71 -12.77
CA LEU A 242 -7.58 -15.93 -11.69
C LEU A 242 -7.44 -17.37 -11.15
N VAL A 243 -7.81 -17.56 -9.89
CA VAL A 243 -7.76 -18.87 -9.21
C VAL A 243 -9.17 -19.33 -8.84
N PRO A 244 -9.44 -20.65 -8.86
CA PRO A 244 -10.72 -21.17 -8.43
C PRO A 244 -10.87 -21.03 -6.92
N VAL A 245 -11.99 -20.49 -6.46
CA VAL A 245 -12.37 -20.42 -5.05
C VAL A 245 -13.72 -21.12 -4.85
N PRO A 246 -13.95 -21.80 -3.72
CA PRO A 246 -15.23 -22.42 -3.46
C PRO A 246 -16.33 -21.35 -3.31
N PRO A 247 -17.60 -21.69 -3.58
CA PRO A 247 -18.73 -20.77 -3.43
C PRO A 247 -18.90 -20.28 -1.97
N THR A 248 -18.42 -21.08 -1.02
CA THR A 248 -18.41 -20.78 0.42
C THR A 248 -16.99 -20.93 0.97
N VAL A 249 -16.53 -19.89 1.65
CA VAL A 249 -15.33 -19.87 2.50
C VAL A 249 -15.75 -19.63 3.94
N THR A 250 -14.91 -20.03 4.89
CA THR A 250 -15.13 -19.81 6.31
C THR A 250 -14.03 -18.94 6.89
N VAL A 251 -14.42 -17.92 7.65
CA VAL A 251 -13.50 -17.10 8.45
C VAL A 251 -13.84 -17.26 9.92
N SER A 252 -12.83 -17.42 10.77
CA SER A 252 -12.96 -17.38 12.22
C SER A 252 -11.91 -16.47 12.84
N ILE A 253 -12.25 -15.84 13.97
CA ILE A 253 -11.35 -14.96 14.72
C ILE A 253 -11.47 -15.33 16.19
N ILE A 254 -10.39 -15.88 16.75
CA ILE A 254 -10.34 -16.31 18.15
C ILE A 254 -9.29 -15.50 18.86
N ALA A 255 -9.66 -14.89 19.98
CA ALA A 255 -8.78 -14.07 20.79
C ALA A 255 -8.58 -14.70 22.17
N LYS A 256 -7.33 -14.82 22.61
CA LYS A 256 -6.94 -15.40 23.90
C LYS A 256 -5.95 -14.49 24.61
N THR A 257 -6.19 -14.19 25.88
CA THR A 257 -5.25 -13.43 26.71
C THR A 257 -4.23 -14.35 27.37
N LEU A 258 -3.21 -13.79 28.03
CA LEU A 258 -2.25 -14.57 28.82
C LEU A 258 -2.92 -15.44 29.88
N GLN A 259 -4.01 -14.95 30.48
CA GLN A 259 -4.82 -15.69 31.46
C GLN A 259 -5.63 -16.85 30.85
N GLN A 260 -5.68 -16.94 29.52
CA GLN A 260 -6.37 -17.96 28.75
C GLN A 260 -5.38 -18.79 27.92
N ASP A 261 -4.19 -19.01 28.49
CA ASP A 261 -3.13 -19.86 27.94
C ASP A 261 -2.63 -19.46 26.53
N ALA A 262 -2.69 -18.16 26.21
CA ALA A 262 -2.25 -17.65 24.90
C ALA A 262 -0.80 -18.04 24.56
N THR A 263 0.10 -18.10 25.56
CA THR A 263 1.50 -18.49 25.33
C THR A 263 1.62 -19.92 24.79
N GLU A 264 0.89 -20.87 25.38
CA GLU A 264 0.90 -22.27 24.94
C GLU A 264 0.30 -22.42 23.56
N LEU A 265 -0.82 -21.73 23.30
CA LEU A 265 -1.47 -21.71 21.99
C LEU A 265 -0.55 -21.13 20.89
N VAL A 266 0.18 -20.05 21.19
CA VAL A 266 1.16 -19.48 20.26
C VAL A 266 2.31 -20.44 20.00
N HIS A 267 2.85 -21.09 21.03
CA HIS A 267 3.89 -22.10 20.87
C HIS A 267 3.42 -23.25 19.97
N LYS A 268 2.21 -23.78 20.20
CA LYS A 268 1.64 -24.85 19.37
C LYS A 268 1.40 -24.39 17.93
N TRP A 269 0.85 -23.19 17.74
CA TRP A 269 0.60 -22.60 16.42
C TRP A 269 1.84 -22.57 15.54
N GLN A 270 3.04 -22.30 16.09
CA GLN A 270 4.29 -22.28 15.33
C GLN A 270 4.59 -23.60 14.62
N SER A 271 4.24 -24.73 15.23
CA SER A 271 4.42 -26.07 14.65
C SER A 271 3.30 -26.48 13.69
N VAL A 272 2.06 -26.06 13.98
CA VAL A 272 0.86 -26.53 13.27
C VAL A 272 0.57 -25.69 12.01
N ALA A 273 0.73 -24.37 12.08
CA ALA A 273 0.23 -23.47 11.04
C ALA A 273 0.93 -23.65 9.67
N SER A 274 2.22 -24.01 9.68
CA SER A 274 3.01 -24.14 8.45
C SER A 274 2.77 -25.47 7.73
N TYR A 275 2.83 -26.60 8.46
CA TYR A 275 2.83 -27.95 7.87
C TYR A 275 1.77 -28.89 8.46
N GLY A 276 1.16 -28.53 9.60
CA GLY A 276 0.20 -29.37 10.30
C GLY A 276 -1.21 -29.36 9.69
N VAL A 277 -1.54 -28.33 8.90
CA VAL A 277 -2.89 -28.11 8.34
C VAL A 277 -2.94 -28.15 6.81
N PRO A 278 -4.08 -28.54 6.20
CA PRO A 278 -4.27 -28.54 4.75
C PRO A 278 -4.01 -27.18 4.12
N ASN A 279 -3.62 -27.13 2.84
CA ASN A 279 -3.28 -25.88 2.14
C ASN A 279 -4.46 -24.91 2.02
N GLU A 280 -5.69 -25.41 2.10
CA GLU A 280 -6.95 -24.67 2.15
C GLU A 280 -7.11 -23.81 3.40
N LEU A 281 -6.38 -24.10 4.48
CA LEU A 281 -6.45 -23.39 5.75
C LEU A 281 -5.24 -22.50 5.95
N SER A 282 -5.46 -21.20 6.14
CA SER A 282 -4.45 -20.29 6.65
C SER A 282 -4.83 -19.81 8.05
N ILE A 283 -3.86 -19.81 8.98
CA ILE A 283 -4.04 -19.32 10.35
C ILE A 283 -3.03 -18.21 10.59
N ALA A 284 -3.48 -16.96 10.56
CA ALA A 284 -2.67 -15.80 10.89
C ALA A 284 -2.72 -15.51 12.40
N LEU A 285 -1.57 -15.23 13.01
CA LEU A 285 -1.46 -14.83 14.40
C LEU A 285 -1.13 -13.33 14.49
N HIS A 286 -1.91 -12.60 15.28
CA HIS A 286 -1.61 -11.23 15.68
C HIS A 286 -1.45 -11.16 17.20
N ILE A 287 -0.37 -10.54 17.68
CA ILE A 287 -0.13 -10.33 19.10
C ILE A 287 -0.20 -8.83 19.38
N GLY A 288 -0.97 -8.42 20.38
CA GLY A 288 -1.05 -7.03 20.80
C GLY A 288 -1.43 -6.89 22.27
N VAL A 289 -1.27 -5.68 22.80
CA VAL A 289 -1.67 -5.35 24.17
C VAL A 289 -3.11 -4.85 24.17
N VAL A 290 -3.92 -5.34 25.11
CA VAL A 290 -5.30 -4.90 25.33
C VAL A 290 -5.50 -4.47 26.78
N ASP A 291 -6.38 -3.52 27.01
CA ASP A 291 -6.81 -3.14 28.37
C ASP A 291 -7.81 -4.19 28.89
N THR A 292 -7.62 -4.65 30.13
CA THR A 292 -8.44 -5.68 30.79
C THR A 292 -9.62 -5.08 31.55
N GLY A 293 -10.37 -4.17 30.91
CA GLY A 293 -11.37 -3.30 31.52
C GLY A 293 -12.12 -3.86 32.75
N SER A 294 -12.09 -3.07 33.84
CA SER A 294 -12.77 -3.22 35.14
C SER A 294 -14.18 -3.79 35.05
N SER A 295 -14.39 -4.96 35.67
CA SER A 295 -15.69 -5.31 36.22
C SER A 295 -15.99 -4.38 37.40
N ASN A 296 -17.07 -3.59 37.32
CA ASN A 296 -17.65 -2.80 38.42
C ASN A 296 -16.88 -1.56 38.91
N GLY A 297 -16.56 -0.63 38.00
CA GLY A 297 -16.54 0.82 38.32
C GLY A 297 -15.48 1.33 39.30
N THR A 298 -14.58 0.48 39.79
CA THR A 298 -13.44 0.88 40.62
C THR A 298 -12.16 0.55 39.85
N ARG A 299 -11.45 1.60 39.44
CA ARG A 299 -10.15 1.47 38.78
C ARG A 299 -9.09 1.09 39.81
N ILE A 300 -8.88 -0.20 40.01
CA ILE A 300 -7.70 -0.72 40.71
C ILE A 300 -6.74 -1.25 39.64
N GLY A 301 -5.75 -0.43 39.28
CA GLY A 301 -4.64 -0.80 38.38
C GLY A 301 -4.90 -0.61 36.88
N SER A 302 -3.84 -0.25 36.14
CA SER A 302 -3.81 -0.12 34.68
C SER A 302 -3.78 -1.49 33.99
N GLY A 303 -4.72 -2.38 34.33
CA GLY A 303 -4.72 -3.76 33.89
C GLY A 303 -4.62 -3.86 32.38
N ARG A 304 -3.44 -4.21 31.88
CA ARG A 304 -3.15 -4.49 30.48
C ARG A 304 -2.67 -5.92 30.40
N THR A 305 -3.11 -6.63 29.37
CA THR A 305 -2.65 -7.99 29.11
C THR A 305 -2.26 -8.12 27.65
N VAL A 306 -1.43 -9.12 27.35
CA VAL A 306 -1.14 -9.50 25.97
C VAL A 306 -2.28 -10.40 25.49
N GLN A 307 -2.73 -10.16 24.27
CA GLN A 307 -3.73 -10.97 23.59
C GLN A 307 -3.15 -11.51 22.28
N ALA A 308 -3.24 -12.82 22.10
CA ALA A 308 -3.05 -13.51 20.84
C ALA A 308 -4.38 -13.62 20.10
N THR A 309 -4.44 -13.19 18.85
CA THR A 309 -5.61 -13.30 17.99
C THR A 309 -5.28 -14.17 16.79
N PHE A 310 -5.95 -15.32 16.69
CA PHE A 310 -5.85 -16.27 15.61
C PHE A 310 -6.96 -16.00 14.60
N THR A 311 -6.60 -15.63 13.38
CA THR A 311 -7.54 -15.40 12.28
C THR A 311 -7.38 -16.49 11.26
N THR A 312 -8.47 -17.20 10.96
CA THR A 312 -8.48 -18.27 9.97
C THR A 312 -9.19 -17.84 8.69
N LEU A 313 -8.65 -18.27 7.56
CA LEU A 313 -9.39 -18.37 6.30
C LEU A 313 -9.32 -19.81 5.85
N PHE A 314 -10.48 -20.42 5.69
CA PHE A 314 -10.62 -21.77 5.15
C PHE A 314 -11.40 -21.74 3.85
N LEU A 315 -10.81 -22.34 2.81
CA LEU A 315 -11.45 -22.49 1.51
C LEU A 315 -12.40 -23.69 1.51
N GLY A 316 -13.47 -23.57 2.31
CA GLY A 316 -14.54 -24.55 2.45
C GLY A 316 -15.55 -24.17 3.54
N PRO A 317 -16.53 -25.04 3.83
CA PRO A 317 -17.54 -24.83 4.87
C PRO A 317 -16.96 -24.98 6.28
N ALA A 318 -17.67 -24.42 7.26
CA ALA A 318 -17.28 -24.37 8.67
C ALA A 318 -17.22 -25.77 9.29
N THR A 319 -18.10 -26.68 8.87
CA THR A 319 -18.11 -28.07 9.35
C THR A 319 -16.79 -28.78 9.07
N GLN A 320 -16.21 -28.58 7.89
CA GLN A 320 -14.91 -29.14 7.53
C GLN A 320 -13.77 -28.42 8.26
N LEU A 321 -13.88 -27.10 8.45
CA LEU A 321 -12.90 -26.35 9.23
C LEU A 321 -12.82 -26.89 10.66
N LEU A 322 -13.95 -27.08 11.34
CA LEU A 322 -13.98 -27.63 12.70
C LEU A 322 -13.34 -29.01 12.78
N GLN A 323 -13.63 -29.92 11.84
CA GLN A 323 -12.98 -31.24 11.78
C GLN A 323 -11.46 -31.16 11.59
N VAL A 324 -10.98 -30.22 10.77
CA VAL A 324 -9.54 -29.99 10.60
C VAL A 324 -8.92 -29.47 11.88
N MET A 325 -9.59 -28.53 12.55
CA MET A 325 -9.12 -27.94 13.80
C MET A 325 -9.08 -28.97 14.94
N GLU A 326 -10.10 -29.82 15.07
CA GLU A 326 -10.13 -30.93 16.01
C GLU A 326 -8.94 -31.87 15.84
N LYS A 327 -8.65 -32.25 14.59
CA LYS A 327 -7.59 -33.21 14.31
C LYS A 327 -6.18 -32.63 14.42
N LYS A 328 -6.01 -31.34 14.07
CA LYS A 328 -4.68 -30.75 13.84
C LYS A 328 -4.29 -29.69 14.87
N PHE A 329 -5.27 -29.06 15.50
CA PHE A 329 -5.07 -28.03 16.52
C PHE A 329 -6.17 -28.08 17.60
N PRO A 330 -6.34 -29.24 18.29
CA PRO A 330 -7.43 -29.46 19.24
C PRO A 330 -7.43 -28.46 20.40
N GLU A 331 -6.24 -27.97 20.80
CA GLU A 331 -6.11 -26.99 21.87
C GLU A 331 -6.82 -25.67 21.52
N LEU A 332 -6.85 -25.31 20.22
CA LEU A 332 -7.59 -24.14 19.75
C LEU A 332 -9.07 -24.47 19.52
N GLU A 333 -9.41 -25.72 19.18
CA GLU A 333 -10.80 -26.19 19.03
C GLU A 333 -11.59 -26.15 20.35
N LEU A 334 -10.95 -26.43 21.50
CA LEU A 334 -11.57 -26.23 22.82
C LEU A 334 -12.07 -24.78 23.02
N GLY A 335 -11.61 -23.83 22.20
CA GLY A 335 -12.12 -22.47 22.13
C GLY A 335 -12.81 -22.08 20.82
N MET A 336 -12.90 -22.95 19.81
CA MET A 336 -13.51 -22.68 18.51
C MET A 336 -14.82 -23.43 18.36
N LYS A 337 -15.91 -22.69 18.19
CA LYS A 337 -17.24 -23.25 18.00
C LYS A 337 -17.82 -22.86 16.64
N GLN A 338 -18.93 -23.49 16.29
CA GLN A 338 -19.69 -23.12 15.09
C GLN A 338 -20.10 -21.64 15.09
N GLU A 339 -20.39 -21.07 16.26
CA GLU A 339 -20.72 -19.64 16.44
C GLU A 339 -19.56 -18.69 16.11
N ASP A 340 -18.31 -19.17 16.21
CA ASP A 340 -17.11 -18.41 15.86
C ASP A 340 -16.79 -18.49 14.36
N CYS A 341 -17.52 -19.31 13.61
CA CYS A 341 -17.32 -19.54 12.18
C CYS A 341 -18.31 -18.72 11.36
N LYS A 342 -17.79 -17.89 10.46
CA LYS A 342 -18.61 -17.14 9.51
C LYS A 342 -18.40 -17.66 8.10
N GLU A 343 -19.40 -18.36 7.59
CA GLU A 343 -19.48 -18.78 6.19
C GLU A 343 -19.94 -17.63 5.29
N MET A 344 -19.28 -17.47 4.14
CA MET A 344 -19.62 -16.45 3.16
C MET A 344 -18.94 -16.74 1.81
N ARG A 345 -19.28 -15.96 0.77
CA ARG A 345 -18.52 -15.97 -0.49
C ARG A 345 -17.10 -15.45 -0.28
N TRP A 346 -16.15 -15.90 -1.11
CA TRP A 346 -14.74 -15.51 -1.04
C TRP A 346 -14.52 -13.98 -1.02
N TRP A 347 -15.30 -13.24 -1.79
CA TRP A 347 -15.38 -11.79 -1.67
C TRP A 347 -16.80 -11.35 -1.36
N ASN A 348 -16.91 -10.56 -0.30
CA ASN A 348 -18.12 -9.87 0.10
C ASN A 348 -17.68 -8.56 0.76
N GLN A 349 -18.42 -7.46 0.58
CA GLN A 349 -18.18 -6.22 1.33
C GLN A 349 -18.10 -6.46 2.85
N ASN A 350 -18.80 -7.49 3.34
CA ASN A 350 -18.74 -7.93 4.74
C ASN A 350 -17.43 -8.65 5.13
N ILE A 351 -16.72 -9.30 4.20
CA ILE A 351 -15.35 -9.81 4.47
C ILE A 351 -14.43 -8.63 4.75
N HIS A 352 -14.54 -7.57 3.94
CA HIS A 352 -13.78 -6.37 4.22
C HIS A 352 -14.14 -5.81 5.59
N LYS A 353 -15.42 -5.68 5.97
CA LYS A 353 -15.76 -5.23 7.34
C LYS A 353 -15.22 -6.15 8.44
N THR A 354 -15.26 -7.47 8.25
CA THR A 354 -14.73 -8.44 9.22
C THR A 354 -13.19 -8.37 9.33
N ILE A 355 -12.49 -8.25 8.20
CA ILE A 355 -11.01 -8.09 8.14
C ILE A 355 -10.58 -6.66 8.52
N LYS A 356 -11.37 -5.63 8.22
CA LYS A 356 -11.15 -4.22 8.56
C LYS A 356 -11.33 -4.02 10.05
N LYS A 357 -12.38 -4.59 10.66
CA LYS A 357 -12.53 -4.65 12.12
C LYS A 357 -11.31 -5.33 12.76
N PHE A 358 -10.64 -6.26 12.08
CA PHE A 358 -9.38 -6.86 12.54
C PHE A 358 -8.14 -5.95 12.34
N LEU A 359 -7.98 -5.32 11.16
CA LEU A 359 -6.82 -4.49 10.83
C LEU A 359 -6.85 -3.10 11.50
N GLU A 360 -8.02 -2.48 11.60
CA GLU A 360 -8.21 -1.17 12.23
C GLU A 360 -8.13 -1.22 13.75
N ILE A 361 -8.52 -2.35 14.37
CA ILE A 361 -8.52 -2.42 15.84
C ILE A 361 -7.08 -2.33 16.40
N ARG A 362 -6.00 -2.66 15.66
CA ARG A 362 -4.63 -2.65 16.23
C ARG A 362 -3.45 -2.30 15.31
N ASN A 363 -3.61 -2.13 14.00
CA ASN A 363 -2.47 -1.82 13.12
C ASN A 363 -2.74 -0.57 12.26
N PRO A 364 -2.50 0.65 12.80
CA PRO A 364 -2.83 1.90 12.10
C PRO A 364 -2.03 2.11 10.80
N ILE A 365 -0.94 1.36 10.58
CA ILE A 365 -0.02 1.58 9.46
C ILE A 365 -0.56 0.97 8.15
N CYS A 366 -1.27 -0.16 8.20
CA CYS A 366 -1.68 -0.89 6.99
C CYS A 366 -3.05 -0.51 6.45
N CYS A 367 -3.90 0.19 7.22
CA CYS A 367 -5.30 0.44 6.84
C CYS A 367 -5.89 1.76 7.35
N SER A 368 -5.17 2.60 8.11
CA SER A 368 -5.80 3.80 8.69
C SER A 368 -5.91 4.95 7.68
N ARG A 369 -7.00 4.90 6.91
CA ARG A 369 -7.74 6.10 6.53
C ARG A 369 -9.18 5.73 6.19
N ASN A 370 -10.11 6.21 7.01
CA ASN A 370 -11.53 6.19 6.70
C ASN A 370 -11.79 7.13 5.53
N HIS A 371 -12.16 6.58 4.37
CA HIS A 371 -12.60 7.37 3.22
C HIS A 371 -14.10 7.74 3.28
N ASP A 372 -14.80 7.39 4.36
CA ASP A 372 -16.25 7.61 4.52
C ASP A 372 -16.63 8.91 5.27
N GLU A 373 -15.67 9.78 5.61
CA GLU A 373 -15.99 11.04 6.30
C GLU A 373 -15.73 12.27 5.41
N ASN A 374 -16.85 12.86 4.99
CA ASN A 374 -16.99 14.13 4.28
C ASN A 374 -16.20 15.27 4.97
N PRO A 375 -15.28 15.99 4.30
CA PRO A 375 -14.28 16.85 4.96
C PRO A 375 -14.79 18.25 5.39
N GLN A 376 -16.02 18.38 5.87
CA GLN A 376 -16.60 19.70 6.21
C GLN A 376 -16.72 20.05 7.69
N ILE A 377 -16.39 19.16 8.63
CA ILE A 377 -16.47 19.52 10.04
C ILE A 377 -15.31 18.87 10.78
N LEU A 378 -14.34 19.68 11.20
CA LEU A 378 -13.68 19.61 12.52
C LEU A 378 -12.81 20.87 12.64
N ARG A 379 -13.42 21.92 13.22
CA ARG A 379 -12.70 23.05 13.81
C ARG A 379 -12.11 22.59 15.15
N GLN A 380 -10.84 22.95 15.34
CA GLN A 380 -10.18 23.38 16.58
C GLN A 380 -10.18 22.49 17.84
N ASN A 381 -8.97 22.45 18.43
CA ASN A 381 -8.57 22.09 19.80
C ASN A 381 -8.40 20.57 20.02
N ASP A 382 -7.30 20.02 20.56
CA ASP A 382 -6.30 20.54 21.51
C ASP A 382 -4.91 19.90 21.30
N GLU A 383 -3.94 20.54 21.98
CA GLU A 383 -2.51 20.33 21.99
C GLU A 383 -1.99 18.97 22.53
N ASN A 384 -0.78 18.62 22.06
CA ASN A 384 0.28 17.89 22.77
C ASN A 384 -0.03 16.51 23.39
N GLN A 385 0.41 15.45 22.71
CA GLN A 385 1.38 14.49 23.27
C GLN A 385 1.97 13.58 22.18
N VAL A 386 3.23 13.83 21.82
CA VAL A 386 4.03 12.95 20.97
C VAL A 386 4.51 11.77 21.82
N VAL A 387 3.83 10.63 21.74
CA VAL A 387 4.34 9.37 22.29
C VAL A 387 5.15 8.68 21.19
N ARG A 388 6.49 8.76 21.28
CA ARG A 388 7.40 7.87 20.56
C ARG A 388 7.08 6.43 20.96
N ARG A 389 6.61 5.60 20.02
CA ARG A 389 6.59 4.14 20.18
C ARG A 389 7.63 3.57 19.23
N ASP A 390 8.61 2.88 19.80
CA ASP A 390 9.64 2.15 19.08
C ASP A 390 9.01 1.10 18.15
N LEU A 391 9.39 1.18 16.88
CA LEU A 391 8.93 0.36 15.76
C LEU A 391 9.90 -0.81 15.57
N THR A 392 9.65 -1.92 16.27
CA THR A 392 10.46 -3.13 16.09
C THR A 392 9.62 -4.41 16.13
N LEU A 393 8.48 -4.49 15.45
CA LEU A 393 7.72 -5.74 15.44
C LEU A 393 6.84 -5.96 14.19
N THR A 394 7.45 -5.84 13.01
CA THR A 394 6.85 -6.39 11.75
C THR A 394 7.88 -7.08 10.84
N CYS A 395 9.17 -7.12 11.21
CA CYS A 395 10.23 -7.73 10.39
C CYS A 395 10.37 -9.26 10.50
N MET A 396 9.49 -9.98 11.22
CA MET A 396 9.72 -11.40 11.53
C MET A 396 9.11 -12.41 10.55
N VAL A 397 8.59 -12.00 9.39
CA VAL A 397 8.04 -12.94 8.38
C VAL A 397 9.00 -13.18 7.20
N VAL A 398 10.08 -12.41 7.07
CA VAL A 398 11.00 -12.54 5.91
C VAL A 398 12.12 -13.57 6.12
N ARG A 399 12.35 -14.07 7.33
CA ARG A 399 13.48 -14.99 7.62
C ARG A 399 13.23 -16.48 7.37
N SER A 400 12.02 -16.90 7.00
CA SER A 400 11.71 -18.32 6.74
C SER A 400 11.68 -18.72 5.25
N LEU A 401 11.79 -17.77 4.32
CA LEU A 401 11.69 -18.04 2.87
C LEU A 401 13.04 -18.12 2.14
N THR A 402 14.17 -17.85 2.81
CA THR A 402 15.52 -17.97 2.21
C THR A 402 16.13 -19.37 2.32
N SER A 403 15.41 -20.38 2.81
CA SER A 403 15.89 -21.78 2.83
C SER A 403 15.35 -22.64 1.68
N ILE A 404 14.59 -22.07 0.74
CA ILE A 404 14.04 -22.81 -0.41
C ILE A 404 14.80 -22.39 -1.68
N ARG A 405 15.97 -23.00 -1.86
CA ARG A 405 16.64 -23.37 -3.14
C ARG A 405 18.13 -23.60 -2.87
N ALA A 406 18.44 -24.83 -2.50
CA ALA A 406 19.63 -25.51 -3.02
C ALA A 406 19.18 -26.32 -4.23
#